data_AF-A0A8T4JCY3-F1
#
_entry.id   AF-A0A8T4JCY3-F1
#
_cell.length_a   1.000
_cell.length_b   1.000
_cell.length_c   1.000
_cell.angle_alpha   90.00
_cell.angle_beta   90.00
_cell.angle_gamma   90.00
#
_symmetry.space_group_name_H-M   'P 1'
#
loop_
_entity.id
_entity.type
_entity.pdbx_description
1 polymer ?
#
loop_
_entity_poly.entity_id
_entity_poly.type
_entity_poly.pdbx_seq_one_letter_code
_entity_poly.pdbx_strand_id
1 'polypeptide(L)'
;MARKKQKQNKPRMMGPVLMVLCTLFLACSQFLMKIASKTMALSFEGIFLNWAFLAGLVMAGFGAVIMTLAFKHGDLSSLFPLISLSFIWTLLIAALVFGESIHLFAYIGVALIIVGVVVLGGEA
;
A
#
# COMPACT_ATOMS: atom_id res chain seq x y z
N MET A 1 11.42 -14.94 30.64
CA MET A 1 11.00 -15.42 29.30
C MET A 1 9.47 -15.56 29.23
N ALA A 2 8.71 -14.46 29.26
CA ALA A 2 7.25 -14.49 29.36
C ALA A 2 6.59 -13.71 28.20
N ARG A 3 6.78 -14.15 26.96
CA ARG A 3 5.95 -13.73 25.81
C ARG A 3 4.63 -14.52 25.85
N LYS A 4 3.84 -14.35 26.91
CA LYS A 4 2.56 -15.02 27.11
C LYS A 4 1.47 -14.34 26.26
N LYS A 5 0.98 -15.09 25.27
CA LYS A 5 -0.46 -15.31 25.01
C LYS A 5 -1.37 -14.07 25.20
N GLN A 6 -1.52 -13.25 24.16
CA GLN A 6 -2.77 -12.55 23.89
C GLN A 6 -3.19 -12.93 22.46
N LYS A 7 -3.88 -14.06 22.31
CA LYS A 7 -5.35 -14.09 22.17
C LYS A 7 -5.82 -13.45 20.85
N GLN A 8 -5.39 -14.01 19.72
CA GLN A 8 -6.09 -13.85 18.44
C GLN A 8 -7.22 -14.87 18.33
N ASN A 9 -8.29 -14.62 19.07
CA ASN A 9 -9.59 -15.23 18.84
C ASN A 9 -10.49 -14.15 18.21
N LYS A 10 -10.14 -13.72 16.99
CA LYS A 10 -10.84 -12.69 16.19
C LYS A 10 -10.78 -13.12 14.72
N PRO A 11 -11.84 -12.87 13.91
CA PRO A 11 -12.09 -13.65 12.69
C PRO A 11 -10.89 -13.60 11.74
N ARG A 12 -10.54 -14.75 11.16
CA ARG A 12 -9.37 -15.00 10.30
C ARG A 12 -9.25 -14.02 9.10
N MET A 13 -10.31 -13.25 8.85
CA MET A 13 -10.42 -12.23 7.81
C MET A 13 -9.95 -10.82 8.22
N MET A 14 -9.67 -10.53 9.50
CA MET A 14 -9.32 -9.16 9.91
C MET A 14 -7.94 -8.71 9.40
N GLY A 15 -6.96 -9.61 9.32
CA GLY A 15 -5.61 -9.30 8.82
C GLY A 15 -5.60 -8.84 7.35
N PRO A 16 -6.16 -9.65 6.42
CA PRO A 16 -6.26 -9.29 5.01
C PRO A 16 -7.03 -7.99 4.77
N VAL A 17 -8.18 -7.81 5.43
CA VAL A 17 -9.01 -6.60 5.29
C VAL A 17 -8.27 -5.35 5.76
N LEU A 18 -7.57 -5.43 6.89
CA LEU A 18 -6.79 -4.31 7.42
C LEU A 18 -5.61 -3.97 6.51
N MET A 19 -5.03 -4.98 5.85
CA MET A 19 -3.95 -4.78 4.90
C MET A 19 -4.44 -4.17 3.58
N VAL A 20 -5.62 -4.53 3.09
CA VAL A 20 -6.24 -3.87 1.93
C VAL A 20 -6.58 -2.41 2.25
N LEU A 21 -7.08 -2.11 3.45
CA LEU A 21 -7.28 -0.73 3.89
C LEU A 21 -5.96 0.05 3.96
N CYS A 22 -4.91 -0.59 4.47
CA CYS A 22 -3.57 -0.02 4.48
C CYS A 22 -3.05 0.29 3.08
N THR A 23 -3.24 -0.62 2.13
CA THR A 23 -2.72 -0.48 0.76
C THR A 23 -3.38 0.67 0.01
N LEU A 24 -4.67 0.94 0.27
CA LEU A 24 -5.36 2.12 -0.24
C LEU A 24 -4.78 3.42 0.33
N PHE A 25 -4.50 3.45 1.64
CA PHE A 25 -3.88 4.61 2.29
C PHE A 25 -2.48 4.88 1.75
N LEU A 26 -1.70 3.82 1.57
CA LEU A 26 -0.36 3.88 1.00
C LEU A 26 -0.39 4.32 -0.46
N ALA A 27 -1.38 3.87 -1.23
CA ALA A 27 -1.58 4.28 -2.61
C ALA A 27 -1.91 5.77 -2.72
N CYS A 28 -2.78 6.30 -1.85
CA CYS A 28 -3.05 7.73 -1.79
C CYS A 28 -1.79 8.54 -1.44
N SER A 29 -0.96 8.03 -0.52
CA SER A 29 0.32 8.66 -0.16
C SER A 29 1.31 8.68 -1.34
N GLN A 30 1.51 7.53 -1.99
CA GLN A 30 2.37 7.40 -3.18
C GLN A 30 1.91 8.32 -4.31
N PHE A 31 0.59 8.45 -4.49
CA PHE A 31 -0.02 9.35 -5.45
C PHE A 31 0.25 10.83 -5.13
N LEU A 32 0.06 11.26 -3.88
CA LEU A 32 0.40 12.62 -3.43
C LEU A 32 1.88 12.93 -3.65
N MET A 33 2.76 11.97 -3.37
CA MET A 33 4.19 12.12 -3.64
C MET A 33 4.49 12.28 -5.13
N LYS A 34 3.79 11.54 -6.01
CA LYS A 34 3.93 11.71 -7.46
C LYS A 34 3.50 13.12 -7.93
N ILE A 35 2.45 13.69 -7.34
CA ILE A 35 2.03 15.08 -7.61
C ILE A 35 3.08 16.07 -7.11
N ALA A 36 3.59 15.87 -5.90
CA ALA A 36 4.65 16.70 -5.33
C ALA A 36 5.88 16.70 -6.24
N SER A 37 6.26 15.54 -6.80
CA SER A 37 7.37 15.44 -7.75
C SER A 37 7.16 16.20 -9.06
N LYS A 38 5.92 16.36 -9.56
CA LYS A 38 5.66 17.13 -10.79
C LYS A 38 5.58 18.65 -10.56
N THR A 39 5.30 19.09 -9.34
CA THR A 39 5.18 20.52 -8.97
C THR A 39 6.52 21.14 -8.57
N MET A 40 7.61 20.36 -8.55
CA MET A 40 8.91 20.78 -8.01
C MET A 40 9.79 21.56 -8.98
N ALA A 41 10.39 22.64 -8.46
CA ALA A 41 11.74 23.07 -8.83
C ALA A 41 12.75 22.36 -7.91
N LEU A 42 13.86 21.86 -8.46
CA LEU A 42 14.94 21.13 -7.76
C LEU A 42 15.69 22.03 -6.75
N SER A 43 15.03 22.42 -5.66
CA SER A 43 15.62 23.20 -4.57
C SER A 43 15.25 22.58 -3.23
N PHE A 44 16.26 22.38 -2.36
CA PHE A 44 16.11 21.72 -1.05
C PHE A 44 15.04 22.39 -0.17
N GLU A 45 14.95 23.72 -0.21
CA GLU A 45 13.97 24.48 0.57
C GLU A 45 12.54 24.28 0.04
N GLY A 46 12.39 24.16 -1.29
CA GLY A 46 11.10 23.92 -1.95
C GLY A 46 10.55 22.50 -1.76
N ILE A 47 11.42 21.52 -1.46
CA ILE A 47 11.02 20.14 -1.13
C ILE A 47 10.31 20.08 0.22
N PHE A 48 10.87 20.74 1.25
CA PHE A 48 10.32 20.72 2.60
C PHE A 48 9.13 21.67 2.78
N LEU A 49 9.08 22.77 2.03
CA LEU A 49 7.95 23.71 2.10
C LEU A 49 6.70 23.22 1.33
N ASN A 50 6.81 22.14 0.54
CA ASN A 50 5.70 21.69 -0.28
C ASN A 50 4.68 20.92 0.55
N TRP A 51 3.49 21.53 0.70
CA TRP A 51 2.38 20.96 1.46
C TRP A 51 1.99 19.55 0.95
N ALA A 52 2.12 19.28 -0.35
CA ALA A 52 1.78 18.00 -0.96
C ALA A 52 2.78 16.88 -0.57
N PHE A 53 4.07 17.21 -0.47
CA PHE A 53 5.09 16.26 -0.02
C PHE A 53 4.90 15.92 1.45
N LEU A 54 4.66 16.94 2.29
CA LEU A 54 4.45 16.75 3.73
C LEU A 54 3.16 15.97 4.02
N ALA A 55 2.07 16.28 3.31
CA ALA A 55 0.82 15.54 3.40
C ALA A 55 1.01 14.08 2.96
N GLY A 56 1.74 13.83 1.86
CA GLY A 56 2.11 12.49 1.43
C GLY A 56 2.91 11.73 2.49
N LEU A 57 3.90 12.38 3.11
CA LEU A 57 4.75 11.82 4.17
C LEU A 57 3.94 11.44 5.43
N VAL A 58 3.07 12.33 5.90
CA VAL A 58 2.21 12.06 7.07
C VAL A 58 1.27 10.88 6.77
N MET A 59 0.71 10.85 5.57
CA MET A 59 -0.18 9.77 5.13
C MET A 59 0.56 8.43 4.98
N ALA A 60 1.82 8.46 4.52
CA ALA A 60 2.70 7.28 4.51
C ALA A 60 2.97 6.78 5.93
N GLY A 61 3.27 7.70 6.87
CA GLY A 61 3.47 7.37 8.28
C GLY A 61 2.24 6.70 8.89
N PHE A 62 1.05 7.21 8.61
CA PHE A 62 -0.20 6.60 9.05
C PHE A 62 -0.41 5.21 8.42
N GLY A 63 -0.13 5.08 7.11
CA GLY A 63 -0.12 3.79 6.42
C GLY A 63 0.84 2.79 7.06
N ALA A 64 2.06 3.21 7.42
CA ALA A 64 3.05 2.36 8.06
C ALA A 64 2.61 1.86 9.45
N VAL A 65 1.90 2.69 10.22
CA VAL A 65 1.30 2.27 11.49
C VAL A 65 0.22 1.21 11.25
N ILE A 66 -0.67 1.42 10.29
CA ILE A 66 -1.72 0.45 9.93
C ILE A 66 -1.09 -0.85 9.40
N MET A 67 -0.03 -0.77 8.60
CA MET A 67 0.73 -1.92 8.08
C MET A 67 1.34 -2.72 9.22
N THR A 68 1.95 -2.03 10.20
CA THR A 68 2.52 -2.67 11.38
C THR A 68 1.44 -3.37 12.20
N LEU A 69 0.26 -2.77 12.33
CA LEU A 69 -0.89 -3.40 12.99
C LEU A 69 -1.42 -4.60 12.19
N ALA A 70 -1.47 -4.53 10.86
CA ALA A 70 -1.90 -5.63 10.00
C ALA A 70 -0.95 -6.84 10.13
N PHE A 71 0.37 -6.63 10.07
CA PHE A 71 1.36 -7.68 10.31
C PHE A 71 1.29 -8.29 11.70
N LYS A 72 0.86 -7.50 12.69
CA LYS A 72 0.64 -8.01 14.04
C LYS A 72 -0.58 -8.92 14.16
N HIS A 73 -1.49 -8.90 13.17
CA HIS A 73 -2.78 -9.60 13.22
C HIS A 73 -2.98 -10.65 12.10
N GLY A 74 -2.03 -10.85 11.19
CA GLY A 74 -2.17 -11.84 10.12
C GLY A 74 -0.86 -12.56 9.81
N ASP A 75 -0.95 -13.74 9.22
CA ASP A 75 0.19 -14.54 8.79
C ASP A 75 0.98 -13.83 7.68
N LEU A 76 2.26 -13.55 7.94
CA LEU A 76 3.13 -12.78 7.04
C LEU A 76 3.09 -13.26 5.58
N SER A 77 2.89 -14.57 5.35
CA SER A 77 2.78 -15.16 4.00
C SER A 77 1.56 -14.70 3.20
N SER A 78 0.40 -14.49 3.85
CA SER A 78 -0.81 -14.01 3.16
C SER A 78 -0.79 -12.49 2.95
N LEU A 79 0.03 -11.79 3.75
CA LEU A 79 0.12 -10.34 3.76
C LEU A 79 1.05 -9.80 2.67
N PHE A 80 2.12 -10.53 2.33
CA PHE A 80 3.08 -10.12 1.30
C PHE A 80 2.46 -9.83 -0.10
N PRO A 81 1.58 -10.69 -0.64
CA PRO A 81 0.90 -10.45 -1.92
C PRO A 81 -0.06 -9.26 -1.86
N LEU A 82 -0.72 -9.06 -0.71
CA LEU A 82 -1.65 -7.94 -0.50
C LEU A 82 -0.90 -6.60 -0.50
N ILE A 83 0.33 -6.56 0.02
CA ILE A 83 1.20 -5.39 -0.08
C ILE A 83 1.53 -5.09 -1.55
N SER A 84 1.86 -6.10 -2.35
CA SER A 84 2.09 -5.93 -3.79
C SER A 84 0.84 -5.40 -4.52
N LEU A 85 -0.36 -5.67 -4.02
CA LEU A 85 -1.61 -5.13 -4.54
C LEU A 85 -1.69 -3.59 -4.42
N SER A 86 -1.02 -2.97 -3.44
CA SER A 86 -0.99 -1.49 -3.30
C SER A 86 -0.44 -0.79 -4.53
N PHE A 87 0.54 -1.40 -5.20
CA PHE A 87 1.13 -0.85 -6.41
C PHE A 87 0.13 -0.82 -7.56
N ILE A 88 -0.78 -1.80 -7.62
CA ILE A 88 -1.85 -1.86 -8.63
C ILE A 88 -2.82 -0.70 -8.43
N TRP A 89 -3.27 -0.47 -7.20
CA TRP A 89 -4.14 0.66 -6.86
C TRP A 89 -3.47 2.00 -7.18
N THR A 90 -2.19 2.14 -6.83
CA THR A 90 -1.40 3.33 -7.12
C THR A 90 -1.27 3.56 -8.63
N LEU A 91 -0.99 2.51 -9.40
CA LEU A 91 -0.88 2.57 -10.86
C LEU A 91 -2.21 2.95 -11.51
N LEU A 92 -3.32 2.37 -11.06
CA LEU A 92 -4.66 2.69 -11.57
C LEU A 92 -5.02 4.14 -11.30
N ILE A 93 -4.87 4.61 -10.05
CA ILE A 93 -5.15 6.00 -9.68
C ILE A 93 -4.22 6.95 -10.46
N ALA A 94 -2.94 6.63 -10.56
CA ALA A 94 -1.99 7.45 -11.29
C ALA A 94 -2.29 7.50 -12.80
N ALA A 95 -2.69 6.39 -13.42
CA ALA A 95 -3.05 6.37 -14.83
C ALA A 95 -4.35 7.13 -15.11
N LEU A 96 -5.36 7.01 -14.23
CA LEU A 96 -6.61 7.76 -14.34
C LEU A 96 -6.39 9.27 -14.21
N VAL A 97 -5.53 9.71 -13.29
CA VAL A 97 -5.30 11.14 -13.03
C VAL A 97 -4.26 11.76 -13.96
N PHE A 98 -3.18 11.06 -14.29
CA PHE A 98 -2.13 11.58 -15.18
C PHE A 98 -2.34 11.24 -16.66
N GLY A 99 -3.31 10.39 -17.00
CA GLY A 99 -3.56 9.97 -18.38
C GLY A 99 -2.40 9.18 -19.00
N GLU A 100 -1.50 8.63 -18.18
CA GLU A 100 -0.34 7.89 -18.66
C GLU A 100 -0.78 6.55 -19.26
N SER A 101 -0.32 6.26 -20.48
CA SER A 101 -0.60 4.99 -21.15
C SER A 101 0.07 3.85 -20.39
N ILE A 102 -0.74 3.04 -19.70
CA ILE A 102 -0.27 1.85 -19.00
C ILE A 102 0.24 0.84 -20.05
N HIS A 103 1.52 0.50 -19.97
CA HIS A 103 2.13 -0.52 -20.82
C HIS A 103 1.50 -1.90 -20.57
N LEU A 104 1.41 -2.74 -21.62
CA LEU A 104 0.85 -4.10 -21.53
C LEU A 104 1.53 -4.96 -20.43
N PHE A 105 2.83 -4.71 -20.16
CA PHE A 105 3.57 -5.36 -19.07
C PHE A 105 2.97 -5.11 -17.68
N ALA A 106 2.40 -3.94 -17.43
CA ALA A 106 1.75 -3.65 -16.15
C ALA A 106 0.46 -4.46 -15.99
N TYR A 107 -0.30 -4.67 -17.07
CA TYR A 107 -1.47 -5.56 -17.03
C TYR A 107 -1.09 -7.01 -16.73
N ILE A 108 0.00 -7.51 -17.33
CA ILE A 108 0.51 -8.87 -17.05
C ILE A 108 0.96 -8.98 -15.59
N GLY A 109 1.68 -7.98 -15.06
CA GLY A 109 2.09 -7.93 -13.66
C GLY A 109 0.90 -7.90 -12.69
N VAL A 110 -0.13 -7.10 -12.99
CA VAL A 110 -1.39 -7.04 -12.24
C VAL A 110 -2.07 -8.40 -12.21
N ALA A 111 -2.19 -9.06 -13.37
CA ALA A 111 -2.80 -10.39 -13.47
C ALA A 111 -2.02 -11.43 -12.64
N LEU A 112 -0.69 -11.41 -12.68
CA LEU A 112 0.17 -12.30 -11.91
C LEU A 112 -0.02 -12.12 -10.39
N ILE A 113 -0.12 -10.87 -9.91
CA ILE A 113 -0.36 -10.58 -8.50
C ILE A 113 -1.75 -11.06 -8.07
N ILE A 114 -2.79 -10.84 -8.89
CA ILE A 114 -4.15 -11.32 -8.60
C ILE A 114 -4.16 -12.84 -8.46
N VAL A 115 -3.50 -13.56 -9.38
CA VAL A 115 -3.37 -15.03 -9.30
C VAL A 115 -2.67 -15.43 -8.00
N GLY A 116 -1.56 -14.78 -7.65
CA GLY A 116 -0.85 -15.04 -6.39
C GLY A 116 -1.73 -14.84 -5.15
N VAL A 117 -2.54 -13.78 -5.12
CA VAL A 117 -3.48 -13.51 -4.02
C VAL A 117 -4.58 -14.57 -3.95
N VAL A 118 -5.13 -14.99 -5.08
CA VAL A 118 -6.19 -16.02 -5.12
C VAL A 118 -5.67 -17.38 -4.65
N VAL A 119 -4.46 -17.77 -5.07
CA VAL A 119 -3.82 -19.02 -4.63
C VAL A 119 -3.63 -19.01 -3.11
N LEU A 120 -3.05 -17.94 -2.57
CA LEU A 120 -2.77 -17.83 -1.12
C LEU A 120 -4.03 -17.62 -0.27
N GLY A 121 -5.06 -16.99 -0.83
CA GLY A 121 -6.37 -16.86 -0.19
C GLY A 121 -7.18 -18.16 -0.20
N GLY A 122 -6.90 -19.08 -1.12
CA GLY A 122 -7.54 -20.40 -1.20
C GLY A 122 -7.03 -21.41 -0.17
N GLU A 123 -5.86 -21.16 0.44
CA GLU A 123 -5.22 -22.06 1.42
C GLU A 123 -5.45 -21.63 2.89
N ALA A 124 -6.27 -20.60 3.16
CA ALA A 124 -6.56 -20.04 4.50
C ALA A 124 -7.94 -20.44 5.06
#